data_AF-A0A2M7DCU5-F1
#
_entry.id   AF-A0A2M7DCU5-F1
#
_cell.length_a   1.000
_cell.length_b   1.000
_cell.length_c   1.000
_cell.angle_alpha   90.00
_cell.angle_beta   90.00
_cell.angle_gamma   90.00
#
_symmetry.space_group_name_H-M   'P 1'
#
loop_
_entity.id
_entity.type
_entity.pdbx_description
1 polymer ?
#
loop_
_entity_poly.entity_id
_entity_poly.type
_entity_poly.pdbx_seq_one_letter_code
_entity_poly.pdbx_strand_id
1 'polypeptide(L)'
;AIVEDPTSADGQGVGSTAGNPTNEGDNITWKGTATDANGDYWYLAICKENSIATNSLAAPTCSGAGAWIVTATTTSGAQQTATTSTSGVSATSSAWYAFACDYNTDQLCSASSQGTGDAAQNSPFCTNHRPSFTIQSNDSPLDPNETIIWSSTSSDSDLFLVADWIGFYACKENNFATGASPGCGGTGEWCSATSASNPTCTYDDADNIMQDKSYDTWVFVVDNHGFDASDGVQGAESDYVVNNVAPTVGAADISLADSGGGNLDLTVPEGQTTGFKVSATIVDNNSCEADGGGSEIATSSDASRTKAWVYRSGVGASCSANANNCYLNLAECNLGPCGGSSDSDVTTTCAFSMWYVADPTDSTSYYPAETWKATVQPADDDNATSSTEGTTGNKMNSYLAYALVTNTTLDYGTVGLGNTSSEATTTVKAIGNVGLDNEISGLNMTSGGNTIIIDQQHASTTSGFAWSTGITATTTPAQELEIDCKKTTATNTAATSSTYWLIKIPGTQAAGTYSGTNTITGVTNETSTWY
;
A
#
# COMPACT_ATOMS: atom_id res chain seq x y z
N ALA A 1 -60.02 19.12 54.87
CA ALA A 1 -59.80 19.12 53.42
C ALA A 1 -58.39 18.63 53.21
N ILE A 2 -58.25 17.51 52.50
CA ILE A 2 -56.94 16.94 52.19
C ILE A 2 -56.36 17.78 51.05
N VAL A 3 -55.24 18.45 51.30
CA VAL A 3 -54.51 19.25 50.31
C VAL A 3 -53.25 18.47 49.95
N GLU A 4 -53.01 18.28 48.66
CA GLU A 4 -51.87 17.51 48.14
C GLU A 4 -51.06 18.30 47.13
N ASP A 5 -49.75 18.08 47.14
CA ASP A 5 -48.73 18.70 46.28
C ASP A 5 -47.93 17.61 45.55
N PRO A 6 -48.57 16.84 44.64
CA PRO A 6 -47.90 15.74 43.95
C PRO A 6 -46.95 16.28 42.88
N THR A 7 -45.70 15.86 42.89
CA THR A 7 -44.75 16.12 41.79
C THR A 7 -44.28 14.80 41.20
N SER A 8 -44.23 14.70 39.87
CA SER A 8 -43.59 13.59 39.18
C SER A 8 -42.09 13.84 39.00
N ALA A 9 -41.31 12.77 39.11
CA ALA A 9 -39.91 12.72 38.73
C ALA A 9 -39.61 11.34 38.14
N ASP A 10 -38.83 11.31 37.07
CA ASP A 10 -38.28 10.10 36.49
C ASP A 10 -37.20 9.48 37.40
N GLY A 11 -36.61 8.38 36.94
CA GLY A 11 -35.50 7.70 37.63
C GLY A 11 -34.27 8.58 37.88
N GLN A 12 -34.16 9.74 37.23
CA GLN A 12 -33.07 10.71 37.35
C GLN A 12 -33.45 11.92 38.23
N GLY A 13 -34.67 11.96 38.76
CA GLY A 13 -35.13 13.03 39.65
C GLY A 13 -35.60 14.29 38.93
N VAL A 14 -35.73 14.26 37.59
CA VAL A 14 -36.29 15.34 36.77
C VAL A 14 -37.70 14.96 36.31
N GLY A 15 -38.56 15.94 36.06
CA GLY A 15 -39.91 15.68 35.60
C GLY A 15 -39.95 15.01 34.21
N SER A 16 -40.82 14.02 34.02
CA SER A 16 -40.97 13.29 32.75
C SER A 16 -41.73 14.14 31.72
N THR A 17 -41.07 14.52 30.62
CA THR A 17 -41.61 15.43 29.60
C THR A 17 -41.35 14.95 28.18
N ALA A 18 -41.95 15.58 27.18
CA ALA A 18 -41.63 15.35 25.77
C ALA A 18 -40.16 15.60 25.40
N GLY A 19 -39.44 16.48 26.13
CA GLY A 19 -38.02 16.77 25.86
C GLY A 19 -37.04 15.97 26.73
N ASN A 20 -37.55 15.29 27.75
CA ASN A 20 -36.82 14.37 28.62
C ASN A 20 -37.81 13.28 29.08
N PRO A 21 -38.20 12.38 28.17
CA PRO A 21 -39.14 11.31 28.47
C PRO A 21 -38.47 10.24 29.35
N THR A 22 -39.28 9.45 30.04
CA THR A 22 -38.79 8.32 30.84
C THR A 22 -38.71 7.09 29.95
N ASN A 23 -37.55 6.44 29.86
CA ASN A 23 -37.40 5.22 29.06
C ASN A 23 -38.32 4.10 29.55
N GLU A 24 -38.83 3.29 28.63
CA GLU A 24 -39.63 2.11 28.95
C GLU A 24 -38.81 1.14 29.81
N GLY A 25 -39.37 0.74 30.96
CA GLY A 25 -38.70 -0.11 31.94
C GLY A 25 -38.11 0.66 33.12
N ASP A 26 -37.81 1.95 32.95
CA ASP A 26 -37.39 2.82 34.04
C ASP A 26 -38.57 3.15 34.98
N ASN A 27 -38.22 3.74 36.13
CA ASN A 27 -39.21 4.11 37.13
C ASN A 27 -39.68 5.55 36.94
N ILE A 28 -41.00 5.74 37.08
CA ILE A 28 -41.61 7.04 37.32
C ILE A 28 -42.05 7.10 38.79
N THR A 29 -41.76 8.23 39.44
CA THR A 29 -42.00 8.44 40.86
C THR A 29 -42.87 9.67 41.06
N TRP A 30 -43.89 9.55 41.90
CA TRP A 30 -44.68 10.67 42.40
C TRP A 30 -44.43 10.86 43.89
N LYS A 31 -44.28 12.11 44.32
CA LYS A 31 -44.17 12.46 45.73
C LYS A 31 -45.34 13.34 46.12
N GLY A 32 -46.12 12.94 47.12
CA GLY A 32 -47.25 13.72 47.63
C GLY A 32 -47.18 13.85 49.15
N THR A 33 -47.65 14.97 49.68
CA THR A 33 -47.85 15.17 51.12
C THR A 33 -49.28 15.58 51.36
N ALA A 34 -49.95 14.95 52.31
CA ALA A 34 -51.35 15.24 52.61
C ALA A 34 -51.58 15.31 54.11
N THR A 35 -52.41 16.25 54.55
CA THR A 35 -52.82 16.41 55.95
C THR A 35 -54.31 16.16 56.11
N ASP A 36 -54.66 15.25 57.02
CA ASP A 36 -56.01 15.07 57.52
C ASP A 36 -56.21 15.81 58.86
N ALA A 37 -57.40 16.39 59.05
CA ALA A 37 -57.75 17.20 60.22
C ALA A 37 -58.00 16.37 61.47
N ASN A 38 -58.35 15.09 61.31
CA ASN A 38 -58.60 14.15 62.40
C ASN A 38 -57.33 13.38 62.77
N GLY A 39 -56.27 13.51 61.97
CA GLY A 39 -54.95 12.91 62.21
C GLY A 39 -54.86 11.47 61.73
N ASP A 40 -55.79 11.03 60.89
CA ASP A 40 -55.82 9.66 60.38
C ASP A 40 -54.62 9.38 59.46
N TYR A 41 -54.30 8.10 59.30
CA TYR A 41 -53.36 7.68 58.27
C TYR A 41 -53.95 7.96 56.88
N TRP A 42 -53.12 8.08 55.84
CA TRP A 42 -53.59 8.35 54.49
C TRP A 42 -52.83 7.54 53.43
N TYR A 43 -53.47 7.38 52.28
CA TYR A 43 -52.96 6.74 51.06
C TYR A 43 -52.77 7.77 49.95
N LEU A 44 -51.64 7.71 49.25
CA LEU A 44 -51.50 8.29 47.92
C LEU A 44 -51.92 7.27 46.85
N ALA A 45 -52.93 7.61 46.07
CA ALA A 45 -53.40 6.85 44.92
C ALA A 45 -53.14 7.63 43.62
N ILE A 46 -52.42 7.02 42.68
CA ILE A 46 -52.15 7.57 41.36
C ILE A 46 -53.00 6.78 40.36
N CYS A 47 -54.09 7.39 39.88
CA CYS A 47 -55.06 6.77 38.99
C CYS A 47 -54.81 7.13 37.52
N LYS A 48 -55.19 6.22 36.62
CA LYS A 48 -55.11 6.42 35.17
C LYS A 48 -56.21 7.35 34.64
N GLU A 49 -57.33 7.43 35.36
CA GLU A 49 -58.46 8.30 35.08
C GLU A 49 -58.77 9.17 36.30
N ASN A 50 -59.50 10.28 36.08
CA ASN A 50 -59.99 11.13 37.17
C ASN A 50 -61.17 10.46 37.89
N SER A 51 -60.91 9.34 38.57
CA SER A 51 -61.93 8.53 39.22
C SER A 51 -61.37 7.65 40.33
N ILE A 52 -61.86 7.87 41.56
CA ILE A 52 -61.45 7.14 42.77
C ILE A 52 -62.70 6.66 43.52
N ALA A 53 -62.67 5.43 44.02
CA ALA A 53 -63.70 4.86 44.88
C ALA A 53 -63.14 4.62 46.28
N THR A 54 -63.93 4.99 47.29
CA THR A 54 -63.55 4.85 48.69
C THR A 54 -63.77 3.42 49.17
N ASN A 55 -62.95 2.99 50.13
CA ASN A 55 -63.00 1.66 50.72
C ASN A 55 -62.77 1.76 52.23
N SER A 56 -63.78 1.34 53.00
CA SER A 56 -63.78 1.45 54.46
C SER A 56 -62.61 0.69 55.07
N LEU A 57 -61.76 1.40 55.85
CA LEU A 57 -60.56 0.83 56.50
C LEU A 57 -59.64 0.05 55.55
N ALA A 58 -59.55 0.47 54.29
CA ALA A 58 -58.72 -0.17 53.28
C ALA A 58 -58.22 0.82 52.22
N ALA A 59 -57.30 0.37 51.37
CA ALA A 59 -56.79 1.18 50.28
C ALA A 59 -57.93 1.58 49.31
N PRO A 60 -57.95 2.84 48.84
CA PRO A 60 -58.92 3.28 47.86
C PRO A 60 -58.71 2.53 46.54
N THR A 61 -59.75 2.47 45.71
CA THR A 61 -59.67 1.83 44.39
C THR A 61 -59.75 2.88 43.30
N CYS A 62 -58.69 3.02 42.50
CA CYS A 62 -58.78 3.75 41.24
C CYS A 62 -59.78 3.02 40.33
N SER A 63 -60.84 3.72 39.94
CA SER A 63 -61.87 3.16 39.08
C SER A 63 -61.45 3.21 37.60
N GLY A 64 -62.31 2.73 36.68
CA GLY A 64 -62.04 2.80 35.24
C GLY A 64 -60.84 1.96 34.82
N ALA A 65 -59.90 2.55 34.09
CA ALA A 65 -58.63 1.91 33.68
C ALA A 65 -57.71 1.48 34.84
N GLY A 66 -58.04 1.83 36.08
CA GLY A 66 -57.34 1.37 37.29
C GLY A 66 -56.23 2.32 37.75
N ALA A 67 -55.37 1.81 38.62
CA ALA A 67 -54.27 2.56 39.21
C ALA A 67 -52.98 2.41 38.38
N TRP A 68 -52.17 3.46 38.37
CA TRP A 68 -50.73 3.33 38.18
C TRP A 68 -50.11 2.71 39.43
N ILE A 69 -50.46 3.25 40.61
CA ILE A 69 -50.05 2.71 41.90
C ILE A 69 -50.96 3.25 43.02
N VAL A 70 -51.22 2.43 44.03
CA VAL A 70 -51.77 2.87 45.32
C VAL A 70 -50.78 2.46 46.40
N THR A 71 -50.35 3.43 47.20
CA THR A 71 -49.34 3.24 48.25
C THR A 71 -49.92 2.49 49.46
N ALA A 72 -49.06 2.06 50.38
CA ALA A 72 -49.48 1.73 51.74
C ALA A 72 -49.83 3.01 52.52
N THR A 73 -50.47 2.91 53.68
CA THR A 73 -50.76 4.09 54.51
C THR A 73 -49.50 4.75 55.09
N THR A 74 -49.55 6.06 55.32
CA THR A 74 -48.61 6.78 56.20
C THR A 74 -49.35 7.75 57.12
N THR A 75 -48.67 8.30 58.12
CA THR A 75 -49.26 9.28 59.05
C THR A 75 -49.60 10.60 58.35
N SER A 76 -50.70 11.25 58.75
CA SER A 76 -51.05 12.61 58.32
C SER A 76 -49.83 13.57 58.38
N GLY A 77 -49.60 14.32 57.30
CA GLY A 77 -48.51 15.27 57.15
C GLY A 77 -47.15 14.68 56.75
N ALA A 78 -47.00 13.35 56.69
CA ALA A 78 -45.79 12.72 56.15
C ALA A 78 -45.84 12.65 54.62
N GLN A 79 -44.70 12.86 53.96
CA GLN A 79 -44.56 12.66 52.51
C GLN A 79 -44.65 11.17 52.16
N GLN A 80 -45.38 10.84 51.10
CA GLN A 80 -45.37 9.54 50.46
C GLN A 80 -44.70 9.61 49.10
N THR A 81 -44.02 8.51 48.76
CA THR A 81 -43.39 8.28 47.47
C THR A 81 -44.09 7.08 46.84
N ALA A 82 -44.69 7.28 45.68
CA ALA A 82 -45.31 6.24 44.87
C ALA A 82 -44.46 6.04 43.61
N THR A 83 -43.91 4.83 43.43
CA THR A 83 -43.02 4.53 42.30
C THR A 83 -43.57 3.34 41.52
N THR A 84 -43.70 3.48 40.20
CA THR A 84 -44.03 2.38 39.30
C THR A 84 -43.02 2.33 38.15
N SER A 85 -42.83 1.15 37.56
CA SER A 85 -42.09 1.01 36.30
C SER A 85 -42.98 1.42 35.12
N THR A 86 -42.36 2.01 34.09
CA THR A 86 -42.96 2.27 32.77
C THR A 86 -42.98 1.03 31.87
N SER A 87 -42.49 -0.13 32.34
CA SER A 87 -42.50 -1.38 31.58
C SER A 87 -43.90 -1.73 31.07
N GLY A 88 -44.02 -1.97 29.76
CA GLY A 88 -45.29 -2.33 29.11
C GLY A 88 -46.27 -1.16 28.91
N VAL A 89 -45.85 0.08 29.16
CA VAL A 89 -46.64 1.28 28.84
C VAL A 89 -46.44 1.61 27.37
N SER A 90 -47.34 1.16 26.50
CA SER A 90 -47.24 1.35 25.04
C SER A 90 -47.59 2.77 24.54
N ALA A 91 -47.92 3.69 25.45
CA ALA A 91 -48.34 5.03 25.11
C ALA A 91 -47.20 6.00 25.38
N THR A 92 -46.85 6.82 24.38
CA THR A 92 -45.82 7.88 24.51
C THR A 92 -46.25 8.97 25.50
N SER A 93 -47.54 9.09 25.80
CA SER A 93 -48.05 10.03 26.80
C SER A 93 -49.15 9.40 27.64
N SER A 94 -48.95 9.42 28.97
CA SER A 94 -49.81 8.76 29.94
C SER A 94 -50.32 9.74 30.99
N ALA A 95 -51.63 9.98 30.99
CA ALA A 95 -52.26 10.82 32.01
C ALA A 95 -52.23 10.14 33.38
N TRP A 96 -52.13 10.96 34.43
CA TRP A 96 -52.24 10.52 35.80
C TRP A 96 -53.05 11.53 36.63
N TYR A 97 -53.72 11.00 37.66
CA TYR A 97 -54.52 11.78 38.60
C TYR A 97 -54.20 11.29 40.01
N ALA A 98 -53.63 12.16 40.83
CA ALA A 98 -53.35 11.87 42.22
C ALA A 98 -54.58 12.14 43.08
N PHE A 99 -54.77 11.28 44.07
CA PHE A 99 -55.73 11.43 45.15
C PHE A 99 -55.07 11.04 46.47
N ALA A 100 -55.36 11.81 47.51
CA ALA A 100 -55.01 11.50 48.88
C ALA A 100 -56.29 11.09 49.63
N CYS A 101 -56.33 9.86 50.12
CA CYS A 101 -57.48 9.29 50.83
C CYS A 101 -57.13 8.92 52.26
N ASP A 102 -57.96 9.27 53.23
CA ASP A 102 -57.74 8.91 54.63
C ASP A 102 -58.00 7.41 54.88
N TYR A 103 -57.49 6.88 56.00
CA TYR A 103 -57.74 5.52 56.47
C TYR A 103 -58.82 5.56 57.54
N ASN A 104 -60.07 5.70 57.09
CA ASN A 104 -61.22 5.84 57.99
C ASN A 104 -62.34 4.85 57.62
N THR A 105 -63.25 4.61 58.57
CA THR A 105 -64.50 3.87 58.31
C THR A 105 -65.38 4.58 57.28
N ASP A 106 -65.41 5.92 57.30
CA ASP A 106 -66.09 6.78 56.34
C ASP A 106 -65.07 7.49 55.43
N GLN A 107 -64.20 6.70 54.77
CA GLN A 107 -63.07 7.22 54.00
C GLN A 107 -63.45 8.37 53.05
N LEU A 108 -62.69 9.46 53.09
CA LEU A 108 -62.76 10.61 52.20
C LEU A 108 -61.47 10.74 51.39
N CYS A 109 -61.61 11.07 50.11
CA CYS A 109 -60.50 11.38 49.22
C CYS A 109 -60.49 12.87 48.85
N SER A 110 -59.31 13.39 48.53
CA SER A 110 -59.14 14.73 47.93
C SER A 110 -59.84 14.84 46.57
N ALA A 111 -59.96 16.07 46.07
CA ALA A 111 -60.19 16.29 44.65
C ALA A 111 -58.92 15.90 43.88
N SER A 112 -59.07 15.44 42.63
CA SER A 112 -57.93 15.02 41.81
C SER A 112 -56.90 16.14 41.63
N SER A 113 -55.62 15.79 41.75
CA SER A 113 -54.50 16.65 41.37
C SER A 113 -53.73 16.07 40.18
N GLN A 114 -53.23 16.93 39.30
CA GLN A 114 -52.40 16.58 38.14
C GLN A 114 -51.00 17.18 38.25
N GLY A 115 -50.59 17.52 39.46
CA GLY A 115 -49.37 18.25 39.72
C GLY A 115 -49.60 19.72 40.01
N THR A 116 -48.60 20.32 40.61
CA THR A 116 -48.59 21.67 41.21
C THR A 116 -47.37 22.48 40.77
N GLY A 117 -46.49 21.88 39.96
CA GLY A 117 -45.24 22.46 39.49
C GLY A 117 -45.30 22.92 38.03
N ASP A 118 -44.12 23.16 37.45
CA ASP A 118 -43.97 23.47 36.03
C ASP A 118 -44.35 22.26 35.15
N ALA A 119 -44.44 22.45 33.83
CA ALA A 119 -44.90 21.40 32.88
C ALA A 119 -44.20 20.03 33.05
N ALA A 120 -42.98 20.00 33.59
CA ALA A 120 -42.24 18.77 33.88
C ALA A 120 -42.79 17.94 35.04
N GLN A 121 -43.47 18.56 36.00
CA GLN A 121 -43.96 17.90 37.21
C GLN A 121 -45.46 17.58 37.15
N ASN A 122 -46.09 17.85 36.00
CA ASN A 122 -47.53 17.72 35.80
C ASN A 122 -47.88 16.50 34.94
N SER A 123 -49.13 16.08 35.01
CA SER A 123 -49.68 15.09 34.07
C SER A 123 -49.78 15.71 32.66
N PRO A 124 -49.49 14.94 31.60
CA PRO A 124 -49.09 13.52 31.58
C PRO A 124 -47.58 13.30 31.81
N PHE A 125 -47.18 12.07 32.16
CA PHE A 125 -45.78 11.65 32.00
C PHE A 125 -45.56 11.09 30.58
N CYS A 126 -44.32 11.16 30.09
CA CYS A 126 -43.94 10.70 28.76
C CYS A 126 -43.07 9.44 28.84
N THR A 127 -43.37 8.44 28.01
CA THR A 127 -42.61 7.19 27.95
C THR A 127 -41.89 7.11 26.61
N ASN A 128 -40.56 6.96 26.65
CA ASN A 128 -39.71 6.73 25.48
C ASN A 128 -39.52 5.23 25.25
N HIS A 129 -39.82 4.77 24.05
CA HIS A 129 -39.69 3.38 23.65
C HIS A 129 -38.39 3.17 22.90
N ARG A 130 -37.92 1.93 22.88
CA ARG A 130 -36.69 1.61 22.15
C ARG A 130 -36.92 1.74 20.64
N PRO A 131 -35.95 2.27 19.88
CA PRO A 131 -35.99 2.19 18.44
C PRO A 131 -35.90 0.72 17.97
N SER A 132 -36.49 0.46 16.82
CA SER A 132 -36.33 -0.80 16.09
C SER A 132 -35.03 -0.80 15.29
N PHE A 133 -34.32 -1.93 15.27
CA PHE A 133 -33.11 -2.12 14.46
C PHE A 133 -33.02 -3.56 13.94
N THR A 134 -33.50 -3.77 12.71
CA THR A 134 -33.81 -5.12 12.21
C THR A 134 -32.82 -5.64 11.18
N ILE A 135 -32.09 -4.76 10.49
CA ILE A 135 -31.11 -5.13 9.46
C ILE A 135 -29.92 -4.18 9.54
N GLN A 136 -28.73 -4.74 9.42
CA GLN A 136 -27.49 -4.03 9.11
C GLN A 136 -26.89 -4.58 7.81
N SER A 137 -26.19 -3.74 7.07
CA SER A 137 -25.37 -4.15 5.93
C SER A 137 -24.29 -3.12 5.64
N ASN A 138 -23.22 -3.53 4.97
CA ASN A 138 -22.30 -2.64 4.27
C ASN A 138 -22.08 -3.12 2.83
N ASP A 139 -21.43 -2.29 2.01
CA ASP A 139 -21.11 -2.60 0.60
C ASP A 139 -19.69 -3.12 0.38
N SER A 140 -19.02 -3.58 1.44
CA SER A 140 -17.74 -4.28 1.32
C SER A 140 -17.88 -5.67 0.65
N PRO A 141 -16.81 -6.21 0.04
CA PRO A 141 -15.44 -5.69 0.02
C PRO A 141 -15.21 -4.60 -1.03
N LEU A 142 -14.33 -3.63 -0.73
CA LEU A 142 -13.98 -2.49 -1.59
C LEU A 142 -12.46 -2.38 -1.78
N ASP A 143 -12.02 -1.80 -2.89
CA ASP A 143 -10.59 -1.51 -3.11
C ASP A 143 -10.16 -0.34 -2.19
N PRO A 144 -8.87 -0.19 -1.84
CA PRO A 144 -8.40 0.98 -1.08
C PRO A 144 -8.66 2.30 -1.80
N ASN A 145 -8.91 3.37 -1.03
CA ASN A 145 -9.32 4.70 -1.50
C ASN A 145 -10.76 4.76 -2.06
N GLU A 146 -11.62 3.84 -1.64
CA GLU A 146 -13.04 3.84 -1.94
C GLU A 146 -13.88 4.18 -0.70
N THR A 147 -15.09 4.71 -0.91
CA THR A 147 -16.00 5.04 0.19
C THR A 147 -16.86 3.84 0.56
N ILE A 148 -16.69 3.33 1.78
CA ILE A 148 -17.54 2.29 2.38
C ILE A 148 -18.83 2.92 2.92
N ILE A 149 -19.96 2.25 2.72
CA ILE A 149 -21.30 2.66 3.14
C ILE A 149 -21.89 1.61 4.08
N TRP A 150 -22.21 2.01 5.31
CA TRP A 150 -23.05 1.23 6.20
C TRP A 150 -24.50 1.69 6.13
N SER A 151 -25.41 0.73 6.08
CA SER A 151 -26.86 0.96 6.01
C SER A 151 -27.58 0.21 7.12
N SER A 152 -28.67 0.79 7.59
CA SER A 152 -29.54 0.17 8.60
C SER A 152 -31.00 0.13 8.15
N THR A 153 -31.75 -0.87 8.60
CA THR A 153 -33.21 -0.82 8.65
C THR A 153 -33.64 -0.61 10.10
N SER A 154 -33.98 0.64 10.42
CA SER A 154 -34.22 1.09 11.78
C SER A 154 -35.19 2.27 11.80
N SER A 155 -35.98 2.36 12.86
CA SER A 155 -36.95 3.45 13.03
C SER A 155 -37.37 3.58 14.48
N ASP A 156 -37.75 4.80 14.86
CA ASP A 156 -38.46 5.09 16.10
C ASP A 156 -39.89 5.51 15.79
N SER A 157 -40.86 4.92 16.49
CA SER A 157 -42.29 5.22 16.31
C SER A 157 -42.80 6.30 17.24
N ASP A 158 -41.97 6.76 18.17
CA ASP A 158 -42.38 7.70 19.19
C ASP A 158 -42.69 9.09 18.63
N LEU A 159 -43.76 9.66 19.20
CA LEU A 159 -44.32 10.94 18.81
C LEU A 159 -44.82 11.65 20.06
N PHE A 160 -44.01 12.58 20.56
CA PHE A 160 -44.40 13.44 21.69
C PHE A 160 -44.87 14.82 21.22
N LEU A 161 -44.21 15.39 20.20
CA LEU A 161 -44.55 16.65 19.51
C LEU A 161 -43.99 16.72 18.09
N VAL A 162 -42.78 16.19 17.91
CA VAL A 162 -42.11 15.89 16.65
C VAL A 162 -41.79 14.41 16.62
N ALA A 163 -41.63 13.84 15.43
CA ALA A 163 -41.12 12.48 15.31
C ALA A 163 -39.67 12.45 15.80
N ASP A 164 -39.31 11.42 16.55
CA ASP A 164 -37.94 11.23 17.00
C ASP A 164 -37.02 10.89 15.82
N TRP A 165 -35.74 11.17 16.01
CA TRP A 165 -34.69 10.73 15.10
C TRP A 165 -33.85 9.66 15.80
N ILE A 166 -33.20 8.84 14.98
CA ILE A 166 -32.28 7.79 15.42
C ILE A 166 -30.88 8.10 14.91
N GLY A 167 -29.88 7.81 15.73
CA GLY A 167 -28.47 7.81 15.38
C GLY A 167 -28.00 6.38 15.11
N PHE A 168 -27.31 6.19 14.00
CA PHE A 168 -26.60 4.96 13.65
C PHE A 168 -25.10 5.20 13.71
N TYR A 169 -24.39 4.24 14.31
CA TYR A 169 -22.97 4.31 14.57
C TYR A 169 -22.31 3.02 14.11
N ALA A 170 -21.23 3.12 13.33
CA ALA A 170 -20.35 2.01 12.99
C ALA A 170 -19.05 2.14 13.79
N CYS A 171 -18.93 1.35 14.86
CA CYS A 171 -17.84 1.41 15.82
C CYS A 171 -16.70 0.44 15.49
N LYS A 172 -15.46 0.86 15.76
CA LYS A 172 -14.24 0.04 15.59
C LYS A 172 -14.04 -1.02 16.66
N GLU A 173 -14.88 -1.01 17.71
CA GLU A 173 -14.90 -1.97 18.80
C GLU A 173 -16.36 -2.23 19.22
N ASN A 174 -16.62 -3.39 19.82
CA ASN A 174 -17.89 -3.66 20.49
C ASN A 174 -18.00 -2.89 21.81
N ASN A 175 -18.01 -1.56 21.70
CA ASN A 175 -17.97 -0.66 22.83
C ASN A 175 -18.73 0.62 22.45
N PHE A 176 -19.96 0.74 22.96
CA PHE A 176 -20.84 1.86 22.68
C PHE A 176 -21.35 2.46 23.99
N ALA A 177 -21.19 3.78 24.12
CA ALA A 177 -21.79 4.54 25.20
C ALA A 177 -23.23 4.91 24.84
N THR A 178 -24.17 4.64 25.74
CA THR A 178 -25.59 5.01 25.60
C THR A 178 -25.92 6.28 26.40
N GLY A 179 -27.16 6.79 26.28
CA GLY A 179 -27.63 7.96 27.02
C GLY A 179 -27.39 9.29 26.30
N ALA A 180 -27.26 10.39 27.06
CA ALA A 180 -27.28 11.78 26.54
C ALA A 180 -26.10 12.17 25.63
N SER A 181 -25.09 11.32 25.50
CA SER A 181 -23.95 11.54 24.60
C SER A 181 -23.53 10.20 24.01
N PRO A 182 -24.35 9.66 23.09
CA PRO A 182 -24.07 8.37 22.51
C PRO A 182 -22.83 8.43 21.61
N GLY A 183 -22.10 7.34 21.55
CA GLY A 183 -20.91 7.27 20.70
C GLY A 183 -20.09 6.02 20.91
N CYS A 184 -19.22 5.74 19.94
CA CYS A 184 -18.29 4.63 20.02
C CYS A 184 -17.20 4.89 21.08
N GLY A 185 -16.68 3.81 21.65
CA GLY A 185 -15.69 3.81 22.72
C GLY A 185 -14.30 4.29 22.32
N GLY A 186 -13.27 3.79 23.02
CA GLY A 186 -11.91 4.34 22.99
C GLY A 186 -11.21 4.36 21.63
N THR A 187 -11.53 3.42 20.72
CA THR A 187 -10.99 3.37 19.35
C THR A 187 -11.75 4.24 18.36
N GLY A 188 -12.92 4.76 18.75
CA GLY A 188 -13.76 5.62 17.94
C GLY A 188 -14.64 4.88 16.94
N GLU A 189 -15.13 5.64 15.97
CA GLU A 189 -16.07 5.19 14.93
C GLU A 189 -15.42 5.22 13.54
N TRP A 190 -15.95 4.41 12.64
CA TRP A 190 -15.77 4.59 11.20
C TRP A 190 -16.63 5.74 10.71
N CYS A 191 -17.92 5.71 11.06
CA CYS A 191 -18.86 6.77 10.73
C CYS A 191 -20.08 6.74 11.66
N SER A 192 -20.82 7.84 11.66
CA SER A 192 -22.13 7.95 12.27
C SER A 192 -23.06 8.83 11.43
N ALA A 193 -24.37 8.61 11.55
CA ALA A 193 -25.38 9.43 10.89
C ALA A 193 -26.69 9.44 11.68
N THR A 194 -27.45 10.53 11.58
CA THR A 194 -28.77 10.66 12.19
C THR A 194 -29.86 10.84 11.13
N SER A 195 -30.99 10.15 11.27
CA SER A 195 -32.15 10.26 10.38
C SER A 195 -33.44 9.95 11.14
N ALA A 196 -34.61 10.29 10.59
CA ALA A 196 -35.89 9.84 11.12
C ALA A 196 -36.07 8.31 11.02
N SER A 197 -35.45 7.69 10.02
CA SER A 197 -35.38 6.24 9.86
C SER A 197 -34.29 5.86 8.87
N ASN A 198 -33.84 4.60 8.94
CA ASN A 198 -32.87 3.96 8.04
C ASN A 198 -31.64 4.84 7.72
N PRO A 199 -30.97 5.44 8.73
CA PRO A 199 -29.74 6.17 8.51
C PRO A 199 -28.69 5.30 7.81
N THR A 200 -27.95 5.95 6.94
CA THR A 200 -26.76 5.42 6.27
C THR A 200 -25.59 6.33 6.60
N CYS A 201 -24.44 5.76 6.93
CA CYS A 201 -23.21 6.54 7.13
C CYS A 201 -22.09 6.01 6.23
N THR A 202 -21.13 6.88 5.94
CA THR A 202 -20.04 6.60 5.00
C THR A 202 -18.70 6.91 5.63
N TYR A 203 -17.67 6.13 5.29
CA TYR A 203 -16.28 6.42 5.60
C TYR A 203 -15.46 6.44 4.31
N ASP A 204 -14.73 7.51 4.08
CA ASP A 204 -13.82 7.67 2.94
C ASP A 204 -12.40 7.35 3.43
N ASP A 205 -11.82 6.29 2.92
CA ASP A 205 -10.48 5.85 3.28
C ASP A 205 -9.38 6.49 2.40
N ALA A 206 -9.70 7.41 1.48
CA ALA A 206 -8.72 7.98 0.53
C ALA A 206 -7.50 8.67 1.16
N ASP A 207 -7.60 9.10 2.43
CA ASP A 207 -6.49 9.68 3.19
C ASP A 207 -5.78 8.66 4.11
N ASN A 208 -6.21 7.40 4.10
CA ASN A 208 -5.72 6.32 4.96
C ASN A 208 -5.20 5.16 4.12
N ILE A 209 -3.98 4.70 4.42
CA ILE A 209 -3.48 3.45 3.86
C ILE A 209 -4.09 2.29 4.66
N MET A 210 -4.73 1.37 3.96
CA MET A 210 -5.53 0.29 4.54
C MET A 210 -5.03 -1.06 4.03
N GLN A 211 -4.54 -1.90 4.92
CA GLN A 211 -4.23 -3.31 4.62
C GLN A 211 -5.45 -4.05 4.08
N ASP A 212 -5.24 -4.99 3.18
CA ASP A 212 -6.20 -5.90 2.54
C ASP A 212 -6.78 -6.93 3.53
N LYS A 213 -7.54 -6.46 4.52
CA LYS A 213 -8.09 -7.33 5.56
C LYS A 213 -9.51 -7.01 5.95
N SER A 214 -10.04 -7.83 6.85
CA SER A 214 -11.29 -7.56 7.56
C SER A 214 -11.02 -6.66 8.75
N TYR A 215 -11.65 -5.48 8.78
CA TYR A 215 -11.66 -4.58 9.91
C TYR A 215 -12.96 -4.78 10.70
N ASP A 216 -12.82 -5.33 11.91
CA ASP A 216 -13.95 -5.56 12.79
C ASP A 216 -14.79 -4.28 12.97
N THR A 217 -16.10 -4.41 12.83
CA THR A 217 -17.01 -3.27 12.96
C THR A 217 -18.29 -3.69 13.65
N TRP A 218 -18.69 -2.96 14.69
CA TRP A 218 -19.93 -3.21 15.42
C TRP A 218 -20.87 -2.04 15.26
N VAL A 219 -22.15 -2.30 14.98
CA VAL A 219 -23.11 -1.23 14.70
C VAL A 219 -24.16 -1.08 15.79
N PHE A 220 -24.57 0.17 16.03
CA PHE A 220 -25.47 0.52 17.11
C PHE A 220 -26.50 1.54 16.62
N VAL A 221 -27.73 1.40 17.11
CA VAL A 221 -28.81 2.37 16.97
C VAL A 221 -29.23 2.88 18.35
N VAL A 222 -29.42 4.19 18.43
CA VAL A 222 -29.93 4.91 19.60
C VAL A 222 -30.88 5.99 19.13
N ASP A 223 -31.92 6.29 19.89
CA ASP A 223 -32.79 7.42 19.60
C ASP A 223 -32.18 8.77 20.09
N ASN A 224 -32.88 9.86 19.79
CA ASN A 224 -32.53 11.21 20.23
C ASN A 224 -32.54 11.41 21.76
N HIS A 225 -33.22 10.53 22.50
CA HIS A 225 -33.32 10.59 23.97
C HIS A 225 -32.31 9.67 24.66
N GLY A 226 -31.47 8.97 23.89
CA GLY A 226 -30.39 8.12 24.38
C GLY A 226 -30.80 6.69 24.71
N PHE A 227 -31.97 6.22 24.24
CA PHE A 227 -32.41 4.85 24.43
C PHE A 227 -31.94 3.96 23.27
N ASP A 228 -31.24 2.89 23.61
CA ASP A 228 -30.66 1.95 22.67
C ASP A 228 -31.72 1.00 22.08
N ALA A 229 -31.53 0.60 20.82
CA ALA A 229 -32.29 -0.52 20.26
C ALA A 229 -31.96 -1.80 21.04
N SER A 230 -32.89 -2.77 21.07
CA SER A 230 -32.69 -4.06 21.78
C SER A 230 -32.82 -5.29 20.87
N ASP A 231 -33.00 -5.06 19.57
CA ASP A 231 -33.06 -6.11 18.57
C ASP A 231 -31.70 -6.79 18.39
N GLY A 232 -31.68 -8.01 17.83
CA GLY A 232 -30.47 -8.83 17.69
C GLY A 232 -29.38 -8.25 16.79
N VAL A 233 -29.63 -7.10 16.15
CA VAL A 233 -28.66 -6.36 15.34
C VAL A 233 -27.90 -5.32 16.18
N GLN A 234 -28.42 -4.93 17.34
CA GLN A 234 -27.73 -4.02 18.25
C GLN A 234 -26.42 -4.64 18.73
N GLY A 235 -25.29 -4.02 18.39
CA GLY A 235 -23.95 -4.50 18.74
C GLY A 235 -23.50 -5.75 17.97
N ALA A 236 -24.11 -6.02 16.81
CA ALA A 236 -23.70 -7.10 15.92
C ALA A 236 -22.58 -6.65 14.96
N GLU A 237 -21.80 -7.63 14.46
CA GLU A 237 -20.66 -7.41 13.56
C GLU A 237 -21.10 -7.14 12.11
N SER A 238 -20.55 -6.10 11.51
CA SER A 238 -20.73 -5.68 10.12
C SER A 238 -19.40 -5.20 9.55
N ASP A 239 -18.42 -6.11 9.56
CA ASP A 239 -17.01 -5.86 9.23
C ASP A 239 -16.81 -5.19 7.88
N TYR A 240 -15.80 -4.31 7.81
CA TYR A 240 -15.35 -3.70 6.58
C TYR A 240 -14.19 -4.50 6.01
N VAL A 241 -14.41 -5.14 4.87
CA VAL A 241 -13.37 -5.91 4.16
C VAL A 241 -12.74 -5.03 3.06
N VAL A 242 -11.41 -4.95 3.05
CA VAL A 242 -10.63 -4.28 2.00
C VAL A 242 -10.08 -5.33 1.03
N ASN A 243 -10.29 -5.12 -0.29
CA ASN A 243 -9.71 -5.97 -1.33
C ASN A 243 -8.21 -5.72 -1.46
N ASN A 244 -7.49 -6.75 -1.90
CA ASN A 244 -6.14 -6.58 -2.41
C ASN A 244 -6.13 -5.95 -3.82
N VAL A 245 -5.22 -5.00 -4.04
CA VAL A 245 -4.95 -4.32 -5.30
C VAL A 245 -3.46 -4.42 -5.62
N ALA A 246 -3.13 -4.76 -6.87
CA ALA A 246 -1.74 -4.93 -7.26
C ALA A 246 -0.86 -3.68 -7.02
N PRO A 247 0.37 -3.85 -6.52
CA PRO A 247 1.31 -2.76 -6.33
C PRO A 247 1.68 -2.13 -7.66
N THR A 248 2.02 -0.84 -7.64
CA THR A 248 2.38 -0.05 -8.81
C THR A 248 3.77 0.58 -8.68
N VAL A 249 4.32 1.00 -9.80
CA VAL A 249 5.58 1.76 -9.87
C VAL A 249 5.40 2.89 -10.87
N GLY A 250 5.78 4.11 -10.49
CA GLY A 250 5.82 5.24 -11.40
C GLY A 250 6.94 5.10 -12.44
N ALA A 251 6.62 5.31 -13.72
CA ALA A 251 7.61 5.19 -14.80
C ALA A 251 8.78 6.20 -14.67
N ALA A 252 8.58 7.31 -13.97
CA ALA A 252 9.62 8.29 -13.68
C ALA A 252 10.54 7.87 -12.52
N ASP A 253 10.07 6.98 -11.65
CA ASP A 253 10.81 6.53 -10.46
C ASP A 253 11.78 5.39 -10.78
N ILE A 254 11.62 4.75 -11.94
CA ILE A 254 12.52 3.68 -12.40
C ILE A 254 13.82 4.30 -12.92
N SER A 255 14.90 4.06 -12.18
CA SER A 255 16.26 4.44 -12.53
C SER A 255 17.09 3.21 -12.86
N LEU A 256 17.64 3.17 -14.07
CA LEU A 256 18.75 2.30 -14.42
C LEU A 256 20.05 3.08 -14.20
N ALA A 257 21.04 2.49 -13.54
CA ALA A 257 22.35 3.12 -13.37
C ALA A 257 23.44 2.08 -13.09
N ASP A 258 24.70 2.50 -13.24
CA ASP A 258 25.84 1.80 -12.66
C ASP A 258 26.20 2.42 -11.28
N SER A 259 27.41 2.13 -10.78
CA SER A 259 27.90 2.70 -9.52
C SER A 259 28.22 4.21 -9.57
N GLY A 260 28.47 4.78 -10.76
CA GLY A 260 28.85 6.18 -10.96
C GLY A 260 27.69 7.10 -11.34
N GLY A 261 26.57 6.54 -11.81
CA GLY A 261 25.43 7.29 -12.36
C GLY A 261 25.68 7.74 -13.80
N GLY A 262 24.61 7.80 -14.61
CA GLY A 262 24.72 8.17 -16.03
C GLY A 262 24.90 6.96 -16.96
N ASN A 263 25.83 7.02 -17.91
CA ASN A 263 26.04 5.93 -18.86
C ASN A 263 26.46 4.64 -18.17
N LEU A 264 26.18 3.51 -18.80
CA LEU A 264 26.60 2.18 -18.37
C LEU A 264 27.98 1.90 -18.94
N ASP A 265 28.94 1.63 -18.06
CA ASP A 265 30.33 1.36 -18.40
C ASP A 265 30.72 -0.08 -18.11
N LEU A 266 31.27 -0.76 -19.12
CA LEU A 266 31.88 -2.07 -18.96
C LEU A 266 33.34 -1.90 -18.58
N THR A 267 33.82 -2.71 -17.65
CA THR A 267 35.19 -2.60 -17.10
C THR A 267 35.96 -3.91 -17.05
N VAL A 268 35.27 -5.04 -17.30
CA VAL A 268 35.86 -6.38 -17.24
C VAL A 268 36.00 -6.95 -18.66
N PRO A 269 37.23 -7.05 -19.21
CA PRO A 269 37.46 -7.70 -20.50
C PRO A 269 37.08 -9.18 -20.45
N GLU A 270 36.41 -9.66 -21.49
CA GLU A 270 35.99 -11.06 -21.62
C GLU A 270 35.14 -11.60 -20.45
N GLY A 271 34.52 -10.72 -19.65
CA GLY A 271 33.82 -11.11 -18.44
C GLY A 271 32.54 -10.33 -18.20
N GLN A 272 32.03 -10.43 -16.97
CA GLN A 272 30.89 -9.66 -16.50
C GLN A 272 31.36 -8.47 -15.69
N THR A 273 30.81 -7.30 -15.98
CA THR A 273 30.93 -6.10 -15.14
C THR A 273 29.78 -6.10 -14.13
N THR A 274 30.12 -5.95 -12.85
CA THR A 274 29.17 -5.88 -11.73
C THR A 274 28.88 -4.42 -11.35
N GLY A 275 27.88 -4.19 -10.51
CA GLY A 275 27.60 -2.86 -9.94
C GLY A 275 26.51 -2.08 -10.68
N PHE A 276 25.83 -2.71 -11.64
CA PHE A 276 24.62 -2.18 -12.24
C PHE A 276 23.42 -2.41 -11.32
N LYS A 277 22.51 -1.45 -11.31
CA LYS A 277 21.30 -1.46 -10.49
C LYS A 277 20.12 -0.89 -11.25
N VAL A 278 18.95 -1.48 -11.01
CA VAL A 278 17.65 -0.87 -11.27
C VAL A 278 17.06 -0.49 -9.92
N SER A 279 16.75 0.78 -9.71
CA SER A 279 16.09 1.26 -8.50
C SER A 279 14.72 1.86 -8.83
N ALA A 280 13.74 1.69 -7.96
CA ALA A 280 12.41 2.29 -8.09
C ALA A 280 11.75 2.46 -6.71
N THR A 281 10.66 3.22 -6.66
CA THR A 281 9.70 3.21 -5.54
C THR A 281 8.47 2.43 -5.98
N ILE A 282 8.13 1.40 -5.21
CA ILE A 282 6.90 0.63 -5.34
C ILE A 282 5.89 1.28 -4.41
N VAL A 283 4.67 1.48 -4.90
CA VAL A 283 3.53 2.02 -4.15
C VAL A 283 2.43 0.97 -4.16
N ASP A 284 1.95 0.63 -2.98
CA ASP A 284 0.80 -0.24 -2.79
C ASP A 284 -0.20 0.43 -1.86
N ASN A 285 -1.44 0.54 -2.33
CA ASN A 285 -2.49 1.18 -1.54
C ASN A 285 -2.95 0.27 -0.39
N ASN A 286 -2.61 -1.03 -0.43
CA ASN A 286 -2.80 -1.99 0.65
C ASN A 286 -1.70 -1.94 1.73
N SER A 287 -0.88 -0.89 1.76
CA SER A 287 0.33 -0.74 2.60
C SER A 287 1.56 -1.47 2.07
N CYS A 288 2.73 -1.17 2.61
CA CYS A 288 3.94 -1.96 2.44
C CYS A 288 4.09 -3.08 3.49
N GLU A 289 3.22 -3.14 4.50
CA GLU A 289 3.18 -4.17 5.55
C GLU A 289 1.90 -5.00 5.43
N ALA A 290 2.04 -6.33 5.42
CA ALA A 290 0.92 -7.27 5.37
C ALA A 290 0.18 -7.40 6.72
N ASP A 291 -1.05 -7.90 6.71
CA ASP A 291 -1.79 -8.17 7.96
C ASP A 291 -1.04 -9.18 8.86
N GLY A 292 -1.08 -8.93 10.17
CA GLY A 292 -0.29 -9.70 11.14
C GLY A 292 1.22 -9.42 11.12
N GLY A 293 1.68 -8.49 10.27
CA GLY A 293 3.07 -8.04 10.14
C GLY A 293 3.86 -8.84 9.11
N GLY A 294 4.83 -8.18 8.47
CA GLY A 294 5.57 -8.76 7.35
C GLY A 294 5.74 -7.74 6.23
N SER A 295 6.07 -8.23 5.03
CA SER A 295 6.19 -7.40 3.84
C SER A 295 4.99 -7.68 2.96
N GLU A 296 4.17 -6.66 2.70
CA GLU A 296 3.09 -6.74 1.71
C GLU A 296 3.69 -7.03 0.33
N ILE A 297 4.74 -6.29 -0.01
CA ILE A 297 5.45 -6.51 -1.27
C ILE A 297 6.27 -7.80 -1.17
N ALA A 298 5.97 -8.78 -2.01
CA ALA A 298 6.62 -10.08 -1.99
C ALA A 298 8.12 -10.00 -2.31
N THR A 299 8.93 -10.52 -1.39
CA THR A 299 10.39 -10.66 -1.55
C THR A 299 10.86 -12.11 -1.53
N SER A 300 11.57 -12.49 -2.59
CA SER A 300 12.42 -13.69 -2.71
C SER A 300 11.73 -15.08 -2.64
N SER A 301 12.36 -16.04 -3.33
CA SER A 301 12.01 -17.46 -3.51
C SER A 301 10.73 -17.85 -4.29
N ASP A 302 9.70 -17.01 -4.39
CA ASP A 302 8.47 -17.37 -5.13
C ASP A 302 8.52 -17.04 -6.64
N ALA A 303 7.67 -17.68 -7.44
CA ALA A 303 7.46 -17.41 -8.86
C ALA A 303 6.87 -16.00 -9.11
N SER A 304 6.21 -15.44 -8.09
CA SER A 304 5.50 -14.16 -8.17
C SER A 304 6.27 -12.95 -7.66
N ARG A 305 7.49 -13.10 -7.11
CA ARG A 305 8.27 -11.98 -6.52
C ARG A 305 8.40 -10.74 -7.42
N THR A 306 8.72 -9.60 -6.79
CA THR A 306 9.20 -8.39 -7.49
C THR A 306 10.36 -8.72 -8.44
N LYS A 307 10.20 -8.39 -9.72
CA LYS A 307 11.19 -8.62 -10.79
C LYS A 307 11.59 -7.32 -11.47
N ALA A 308 12.75 -7.35 -12.08
CA ALA A 308 13.16 -6.36 -13.06
C ALA A 308 13.84 -7.04 -14.25
N TRP A 309 13.88 -6.33 -15.37
CA TRP A 309 14.68 -6.70 -16.54
C TRP A 309 15.20 -5.45 -17.25
N VAL A 310 16.35 -5.61 -17.90
CA VAL A 310 17.10 -4.52 -18.54
C VAL A 310 17.38 -4.88 -19.99
N TYR A 311 17.09 -3.97 -20.91
CA TYR A 311 17.11 -4.26 -22.34
C TYR A 311 17.43 -3.04 -23.17
N ARG A 312 17.95 -3.28 -24.38
CA ARG A 312 18.17 -2.24 -25.38
C ARG A 312 16.82 -1.81 -25.97
N SER A 313 16.58 -0.51 -26.14
CA SER A 313 15.28 0.04 -26.51
C SER A 313 14.71 -0.50 -27.83
N GLY A 314 15.55 -0.90 -28.79
CA GLY A 314 15.12 -1.46 -30.06
C GLY A 314 14.65 -2.92 -30.01
N VAL A 315 14.90 -3.65 -28.91
CA VAL A 315 14.34 -5.00 -28.69
C VAL A 315 13.08 -5.00 -27.80
N GLY A 316 12.86 -3.94 -27.04
CA GLY A 316 11.68 -3.75 -26.18
C GLY A 316 11.65 -4.66 -24.94
N ALA A 317 10.67 -4.42 -24.06
CA ALA A 317 10.54 -5.11 -22.78
C ALA A 317 10.24 -6.61 -22.91
N SER A 318 9.59 -7.02 -24.01
CA SER A 318 9.25 -8.42 -24.30
C SER A 318 10.39 -9.20 -24.97
N CYS A 319 11.62 -8.73 -24.86
CA CYS A 319 12.78 -9.36 -25.47
C CYS A 319 13.08 -10.75 -24.87
N SER A 320 13.74 -11.59 -25.66
CA SER A 320 14.26 -12.89 -25.20
C SER A 320 15.65 -12.72 -24.59
N ALA A 321 15.94 -13.48 -23.52
CA ALA A 321 17.24 -13.44 -22.85
C ALA A 321 18.42 -13.52 -23.84
N ASN A 322 19.26 -12.48 -23.84
CA ASN A 322 20.39 -12.33 -24.73
C ASN A 322 21.42 -11.40 -24.11
N ALA A 323 22.64 -11.89 -23.88
CA ALA A 323 23.72 -11.11 -23.28
C ALA A 323 24.10 -9.81 -24.05
N ASN A 324 23.74 -9.72 -25.34
CA ASN A 324 23.99 -8.51 -26.14
C ASN A 324 22.96 -7.40 -25.85
N ASN A 325 21.69 -7.73 -25.57
CA ASN A 325 20.63 -6.72 -25.59
C ASN A 325 19.43 -6.95 -24.65
N CYS A 326 19.41 -8.02 -23.85
CA CYS A 326 18.26 -8.37 -23.02
C CYS A 326 18.65 -9.22 -21.78
N TYR A 327 18.59 -8.61 -20.60
CA TYR A 327 18.87 -9.21 -19.31
C TYR A 327 17.56 -9.36 -18.53
N LEU A 328 17.05 -10.59 -18.48
CA LEU A 328 15.78 -10.91 -17.82
C LEU A 328 15.98 -11.36 -16.38
N ASN A 329 14.93 -11.20 -15.56
CA ASN A 329 14.84 -11.73 -14.19
C ASN A 329 16.09 -11.41 -13.37
N LEU A 330 16.36 -10.12 -13.15
CA LEU A 330 17.50 -9.68 -12.35
C LEU A 330 17.50 -10.40 -10.99
N ALA A 331 18.65 -10.95 -10.61
CA ALA A 331 18.74 -12.02 -9.64
C ALA A 331 18.31 -11.63 -8.21
N GLU A 332 18.44 -10.35 -7.85
CA GLU A 332 18.27 -9.89 -6.46
C GLU A 332 17.67 -8.48 -6.41
N CYS A 333 16.33 -8.40 -6.36
CA CYS A 333 15.61 -7.18 -5.98
C CYS A 333 15.47 -7.13 -4.46
N ASN A 334 16.18 -6.21 -3.83
CA ASN A 334 16.11 -5.96 -2.39
C ASN A 334 15.15 -4.81 -2.13
N LEU A 335 14.21 -5.02 -1.21
CA LEU A 335 13.32 -3.96 -0.74
C LEU A 335 13.97 -3.18 0.40
N GLY A 336 13.62 -1.89 0.47
CA GLY A 336 13.90 -1.01 1.58
C GLY A 336 12.98 -1.28 2.78
N PRO A 337 13.14 -0.50 3.86
CA PRO A 337 12.26 -0.61 5.01
C PRO A 337 10.83 -0.15 4.68
N CYS A 338 9.85 -0.77 5.31
CA CYS A 338 8.47 -0.31 5.38
C CYS A 338 8.24 0.46 6.68
N GLY A 339 7.52 1.58 6.63
CA GLY A 339 7.16 2.40 7.80
C GLY A 339 6.08 1.80 8.71
N GLY A 340 5.47 0.69 8.30
CA GLY A 340 4.37 -0.02 8.97
C GLY A 340 3.07 0.10 8.19
N SER A 341 1.97 -0.39 8.78
CA SER A 341 0.64 -0.50 8.15
C SER A 341 0.02 0.80 7.59
N SER A 342 0.60 1.98 7.85
CA SER A 342 0.14 3.27 7.33
C SER A 342 1.06 3.85 6.24
N ASP A 343 2.08 3.10 5.83
CA ASP A 343 3.02 3.45 4.77
C ASP A 343 2.68 2.62 3.53
N SER A 344 2.55 3.26 2.37
CA SER A 344 2.25 2.64 1.07
C SER A 344 3.51 2.34 0.26
N ASP A 345 4.65 2.89 0.67
CA ASP A 345 5.80 3.03 -0.21
C ASP A 345 6.95 2.14 0.23
N VAL A 346 7.60 1.49 -0.73
CA VAL A 346 8.87 0.80 -0.49
C VAL A 346 9.84 1.00 -1.64
N THR A 347 11.08 1.36 -1.32
CA THR A 347 12.13 1.43 -2.34
C THR A 347 12.58 0.03 -2.73
N THR A 348 12.82 -0.23 -4.01
CA THR A 348 13.43 -1.49 -4.48
C THR A 348 14.76 -1.21 -5.18
N THR A 349 15.73 -2.10 -5.02
CA THR A 349 16.99 -2.08 -5.78
C THR A 349 17.35 -3.48 -6.26
N CYS A 350 17.33 -3.66 -7.57
CA CYS A 350 17.69 -4.89 -8.27
C CYS A 350 19.13 -4.80 -8.80
N ALA A 351 20.06 -5.51 -8.17
CA ALA A 351 21.45 -5.56 -8.62
C ALA A 351 21.65 -6.60 -9.73
N PHE A 352 22.52 -6.30 -10.70
CA PHE A 352 22.84 -7.23 -11.77
C PHE A 352 24.23 -7.00 -12.38
N SER A 353 24.61 -7.91 -13.27
CA SER A 353 25.88 -7.85 -14.00
C SER A 353 25.63 -7.94 -15.49
N MET A 354 26.45 -7.23 -16.28
CA MET A 354 26.39 -7.24 -17.74
C MET A 354 27.66 -7.84 -18.34
N TRP A 355 27.51 -8.70 -19.34
CA TRP A 355 28.62 -9.26 -20.10
C TRP A 355 29.29 -8.20 -20.98
N TYR A 356 30.59 -8.34 -21.20
CA TYR A 356 31.39 -7.52 -22.11
C TYR A 356 30.87 -7.47 -23.56
N VAL A 357 29.90 -8.32 -23.93
CA VAL A 357 29.27 -8.35 -25.26
C VAL A 357 28.04 -7.44 -25.35
N ALA A 358 27.64 -6.77 -24.27
CA ALA A 358 26.47 -5.90 -24.26
C ALA A 358 26.61 -4.76 -25.28
N ASP A 359 25.61 -4.63 -26.16
CA ASP A 359 25.61 -3.68 -27.28
C ASP A 359 25.79 -2.23 -26.80
N PRO A 360 26.85 -1.53 -27.24
CA PRO A 360 26.99 -0.11 -26.95
C PRO A 360 25.93 0.67 -27.73
N THR A 361 25.54 1.80 -27.16
CA THR A 361 24.52 2.69 -27.71
C THR A 361 24.94 4.17 -27.72
N ASP A 362 26.18 4.47 -27.35
CA ASP A 362 26.76 5.81 -27.50
C ASP A 362 26.80 6.29 -28.97
N SER A 363 27.18 7.54 -29.18
CA SER A 363 27.18 8.20 -30.50
C SER A 363 28.09 7.55 -31.55
N THR A 364 29.08 6.77 -31.14
CA THR A 364 30.05 6.09 -32.02
C THR A 364 29.74 4.61 -32.23
N SER A 365 28.71 4.10 -31.57
CA SER A 365 28.30 2.70 -31.67
C SER A 365 27.48 2.38 -32.93
N TYR A 366 27.23 1.09 -33.15
CA TYR A 366 26.28 0.61 -34.17
C TYR A 366 24.81 0.96 -33.85
N TYR A 367 24.46 1.19 -32.58
CA TYR A 367 23.10 1.51 -32.14
C TYR A 367 22.99 2.90 -31.48
N PRO A 368 23.43 3.99 -32.15
CA PRO A 368 23.57 5.30 -31.51
C PRO A 368 22.24 5.99 -31.20
N ALA A 369 21.16 5.58 -31.87
CA ALA A 369 19.81 6.10 -31.64
C ALA A 369 19.10 5.47 -30.44
N GLU A 370 19.70 4.45 -29.82
CA GLU A 370 19.04 3.63 -28.82
C GLU A 370 19.56 3.87 -27.40
N THR A 371 18.87 3.36 -26.40
CA THR A 371 19.28 3.41 -24.98
C THR A 371 19.04 2.05 -24.34
N TRP A 372 19.62 1.81 -23.18
CA TRP A 372 19.25 0.72 -22.30
C TRP A 372 18.17 1.19 -21.34
N LYS A 373 17.09 0.43 -21.22
CA LYS A 373 15.92 0.70 -20.38
C LYS A 373 15.72 -0.43 -19.38
N ALA A 374 14.91 -0.15 -18.37
CA ALA A 374 14.48 -1.12 -17.38
C ALA A 374 12.95 -1.17 -17.27
N THR A 375 12.43 -2.34 -16.97
CA THR A 375 11.06 -2.56 -16.51
C THR A 375 11.11 -3.14 -15.11
N VAL A 376 10.20 -2.69 -14.26
CA VAL A 376 9.98 -3.25 -12.92
C VAL A 376 8.58 -3.84 -12.89
N GLN A 377 8.48 -5.07 -12.37
CA GLN A 377 7.23 -5.76 -12.12
C GLN A 377 7.15 -6.06 -10.61
N PRO A 378 6.54 -5.16 -9.80
CA PRO A 378 6.28 -5.47 -8.40
C PRO A 378 5.23 -6.57 -8.27
N ALA A 379 5.18 -7.16 -7.08
CA ALA A 379 4.16 -8.10 -6.68
C ALA A 379 3.92 -8.01 -5.18
N ASP A 380 2.67 -8.17 -4.77
CA ASP A 380 2.28 -8.35 -3.37
C ASP A 380 2.39 -9.84 -2.96
N ASP A 381 2.12 -10.13 -1.69
CA ASP A 381 2.14 -11.46 -1.08
C ASP A 381 0.94 -12.34 -1.48
N ASP A 382 -0.08 -11.72 -2.05
CA ASP A 382 -1.24 -12.32 -2.70
C ASP A 382 -1.02 -12.68 -4.19
N ASN A 383 0.13 -12.31 -4.76
CA ASN A 383 0.53 -12.51 -6.15
C ASN A 383 -0.16 -11.62 -7.19
N ALA A 384 -0.81 -10.53 -6.82
CA ALA A 384 -1.20 -9.51 -7.79
C ALA A 384 0.04 -8.74 -8.25
N THR A 385 0.06 -8.34 -9.53
CA THR A 385 1.25 -7.76 -10.16
C THR A 385 0.88 -6.63 -11.11
N SER A 386 1.79 -5.66 -11.23
CA SER A 386 1.79 -4.68 -12.32
C SER A 386 3.14 -4.69 -13.02
N SER A 387 3.27 -4.03 -14.17
CA SER A 387 4.54 -3.95 -14.89
C SER A 387 4.69 -2.59 -15.57
N THR A 388 5.77 -1.88 -15.24
CA THR A 388 6.02 -0.53 -15.76
C THR A 388 7.41 -0.41 -16.36
N GLU A 389 7.51 0.11 -17.59
CA GLU A 389 8.78 0.51 -18.22
C GLU A 389 9.17 1.92 -17.75
N GLY A 390 10.46 2.10 -17.44
CA GLY A 390 11.01 3.40 -17.09
C GLY A 390 10.99 4.40 -18.26
N THR A 391 10.70 5.66 -17.95
CA THR A 391 10.63 6.73 -18.96
C THR A 391 12.00 7.09 -19.55
N THR A 392 13.07 6.97 -18.74
CA THR A 392 14.44 7.26 -19.15
C THR A 392 15.23 6.00 -19.45
N GLY A 393 16.17 6.10 -20.38
CA GLY A 393 17.16 5.06 -20.63
C GLY A 393 18.57 5.63 -20.63
N ASN A 394 19.55 4.78 -20.37
CA ASN A 394 20.96 5.17 -20.29
C ASN A 394 21.72 4.69 -21.52
N LYS A 395 22.78 5.38 -21.89
CA LYS A 395 23.68 4.91 -22.94
C LYS A 395 24.60 3.82 -22.39
N MET A 396 24.89 2.80 -23.19
CA MET A 396 26.01 1.89 -22.95
C MET A 396 27.21 2.40 -23.73
N ASN A 397 28.31 2.65 -23.03
CA ASN A 397 29.52 3.13 -23.68
C ASN A 397 30.24 2.00 -24.41
N SER A 398 30.92 2.39 -25.47
CA SER A 398 31.85 1.59 -26.25
C SER A 398 33.07 1.29 -25.41
N TYR A 399 33.39 0.01 -25.32
CA TYR A 399 34.41 -0.57 -24.49
C TYR A 399 35.38 -1.33 -25.40
N LEU A 400 36.45 -0.66 -25.79
CA LEU A 400 37.54 -1.24 -26.55
C LEU A 400 38.47 -2.03 -25.61
N ALA A 401 38.51 -3.35 -25.79
CA ALA A 401 39.44 -4.22 -25.10
C ALA A 401 39.85 -5.37 -26.03
N TYR A 402 41.13 -5.71 -26.04
CA TYR A 402 41.69 -6.75 -26.90
C TYR A 402 42.81 -7.52 -26.20
N ALA A 403 43.06 -8.74 -26.66
CA ALA A 403 44.21 -9.54 -26.24
C ALA A 403 44.85 -10.23 -27.45
N LEU A 404 46.15 -10.55 -27.33
CA LEU A 404 46.86 -11.41 -28.28
C LEU A 404 46.73 -12.87 -27.82
N VAL A 405 46.18 -13.74 -28.68
CA VAL A 405 45.84 -15.13 -28.33
C VAL A 405 46.97 -16.11 -28.65
N THR A 406 47.69 -15.89 -29.75
CA THR A 406 48.77 -16.77 -30.20
C THR A 406 50.01 -15.98 -30.57
N ASN A 407 51.17 -16.56 -30.29
CA ASN A 407 52.49 -16.09 -30.71
C ASN A 407 52.74 -14.62 -30.36
N THR A 408 52.92 -14.33 -29.07
CA THR A 408 53.49 -13.04 -28.62
C THR A 408 54.91 -12.81 -29.16
N THR A 409 55.51 -13.81 -29.81
CA THR A 409 56.77 -13.74 -30.55
C THR A 409 56.51 -14.03 -32.03
N LEU A 410 56.90 -13.11 -32.90
CA LEU A 410 56.97 -13.33 -34.34
C LEU A 410 58.31 -13.99 -34.69
N ASP A 411 58.27 -15.29 -34.99
CA ASP A 411 59.45 -16.05 -35.42
C ASP A 411 59.46 -16.16 -36.95
N TYR A 412 60.43 -15.49 -37.57
CA TYR A 412 60.65 -15.55 -39.02
C TYR A 412 61.57 -16.71 -39.44
N GLY A 413 62.10 -17.48 -38.48
CA GLY A 413 63.00 -18.59 -38.71
C GLY A 413 64.36 -18.18 -39.29
N THR A 414 64.99 -19.11 -40.02
CA THR A 414 66.25 -18.85 -40.72
C THR A 414 65.97 -18.34 -42.14
N VAL A 415 66.31 -17.09 -42.42
CA VAL A 415 66.06 -16.45 -43.70
C VAL A 415 67.38 -16.10 -44.38
N GLY A 416 67.55 -16.52 -45.63
CA GLY A 416 68.77 -16.25 -46.41
C GLY A 416 68.89 -14.77 -46.83
N LEU A 417 70.11 -14.31 -47.09
CA LEU A 417 70.36 -12.95 -47.57
C LEU A 417 69.60 -12.66 -48.87
N GLY A 418 68.91 -11.52 -48.93
CA GLY A 418 68.10 -11.11 -50.07
C GLY A 418 66.73 -11.81 -50.18
N ASN A 419 66.46 -12.81 -49.35
CA ASN A 419 65.21 -13.57 -49.37
C ASN A 419 64.17 -13.01 -48.39
N THR A 420 62.92 -13.38 -48.63
CA THR A 420 61.79 -13.15 -47.73
C THR A 420 61.58 -14.37 -46.83
N SER A 421 61.15 -14.15 -45.59
CA SER A 421 60.79 -15.19 -44.63
C SER A 421 59.58 -16.03 -45.08
N SER A 422 59.32 -17.13 -44.38
CA SER A 422 57.97 -17.68 -44.32
C SER A 422 57.04 -16.72 -43.57
N GLU A 423 55.74 -16.88 -43.79
CA GLU A 423 54.72 -16.10 -43.09
C GLU A 423 54.69 -16.43 -41.60
N ALA A 424 54.71 -15.38 -40.78
CA ALA A 424 54.46 -15.44 -39.35
C ALA A 424 53.08 -14.81 -39.05
N THR A 425 52.48 -15.14 -37.91
CA THR A 425 51.11 -14.71 -37.59
C THR A 425 50.98 -14.25 -36.16
N THR A 426 50.33 -13.10 -35.97
CA THR A 426 49.73 -12.69 -34.69
C THR A 426 48.22 -12.76 -34.81
N THR A 427 47.54 -13.17 -33.74
CA THR A 427 46.07 -13.20 -33.69
C THR A 427 45.58 -12.38 -32.52
N VAL A 428 44.74 -11.40 -32.79
CA VAL A 428 44.03 -10.64 -31.76
C VAL A 428 42.66 -11.23 -31.49
N LYS A 429 42.14 -10.90 -30.32
CA LYS A 429 40.80 -11.26 -29.85
C LYS A 429 40.09 -10.03 -29.33
N ALA A 430 38.89 -9.78 -29.83
CA ALA A 430 38.02 -8.70 -29.38
C ALA A 430 37.33 -9.12 -28.07
N ILE A 431 37.79 -8.57 -26.94
CA ILE A 431 37.29 -8.89 -25.60
C ILE A 431 36.57 -7.70 -24.93
N GLY A 432 36.19 -6.72 -25.74
CA GLY A 432 35.28 -5.62 -25.40
C GLY A 432 33.96 -5.70 -26.17
N ASN A 433 33.15 -4.64 -26.15
CA ASN A 433 31.83 -4.60 -26.78
C ASN A 433 31.80 -3.90 -28.16
N VAL A 434 32.96 -3.72 -28.79
CA VAL A 434 33.11 -3.09 -30.10
C VAL A 434 33.83 -4.01 -31.08
N GLY A 435 33.72 -3.71 -32.38
CA GLY A 435 34.64 -4.26 -33.37
C GLY A 435 36.03 -3.62 -33.24
N LEU A 436 37.05 -4.35 -33.67
CA LEU A 436 38.45 -4.08 -33.41
C LEU A 436 39.25 -4.06 -34.71
N ASP A 437 39.95 -2.96 -34.91
CA ASP A 437 41.10 -2.85 -35.79
C ASP A 437 42.39 -2.70 -34.99
N ASN A 438 43.53 -2.73 -35.68
CA ASN A 438 44.81 -2.55 -35.04
C ASN A 438 45.68 -1.55 -35.79
N GLU A 439 46.38 -0.72 -35.03
CA GLU A 439 47.55 0.00 -35.52
C GLU A 439 48.82 -0.80 -35.21
N ILE A 440 49.71 -0.89 -36.21
CA ILE A 440 51.01 -1.55 -36.07
C ILE A 440 52.16 -0.56 -36.12
N SER A 441 53.11 -0.74 -35.23
CA SER A 441 54.42 -0.07 -35.28
C SER A 441 55.48 -1.01 -34.71
N GLY A 442 56.75 -0.63 -34.82
CA GLY A 442 57.82 -1.44 -34.24
C GLY A 442 59.17 -0.76 -34.22
N LEU A 443 60.14 -1.48 -33.68
CA LEU A 443 61.55 -1.07 -33.64
C LEU A 443 62.37 -1.91 -34.61
N ASN A 444 63.48 -1.35 -35.07
CA ASN A 444 64.46 -2.10 -35.86
C ASN A 444 64.93 -3.34 -35.09
N MET A 445 65.12 -4.45 -35.81
CA MET A 445 65.71 -5.65 -35.21
C MET A 445 67.23 -5.49 -35.14
N THR A 446 67.86 -5.93 -34.05
CA THR A 446 69.30 -5.74 -33.82
C THR A 446 70.03 -7.05 -33.53
N SER A 447 71.30 -7.11 -33.94
CA SER A 447 72.23 -8.19 -33.62
C SER A 447 73.64 -7.61 -33.44
N GLY A 448 74.03 -7.37 -32.18
CA GLY A 448 75.24 -6.62 -31.87
C GLY A 448 75.18 -5.19 -32.44
N GLY A 449 76.16 -4.80 -33.25
CA GLY A 449 76.17 -3.51 -33.95
C GLY A 449 75.41 -3.48 -35.28
N ASN A 450 74.75 -4.58 -35.68
CA ASN A 450 74.04 -4.69 -36.94
C ASN A 450 72.53 -4.50 -36.74
N THR A 451 71.86 -3.96 -37.75
CA THR A 451 70.44 -3.60 -37.70
C THR A 451 69.73 -4.09 -38.96
N ILE A 452 68.51 -4.63 -38.81
CA ILE A 452 67.52 -4.77 -39.86
C ILE A 452 66.44 -3.72 -39.58
N ILE A 453 66.28 -2.77 -40.49
CA ILE A 453 65.32 -1.67 -40.30
C ILE A 453 63.87 -2.18 -40.30
N ILE A 454 62.99 -1.55 -39.54
CA ILE A 454 61.58 -1.95 -39.40
C ILE A 454 60.85 -2.00 -40.74
N ASP A 455 61.23 -1.15 -41.70
CA ASP A 455 60.67 -1.13 -43.05
C ASP A 455 60.88 -2.44 -43.83
N GLN A 456 61.73 -3.34 -43.33
CA GLN A 456 61.84 -4.69 -43.89
C GLN A 456 60.71 -5.63 -43.44
N GLN A 457 59.96 -5.29 -42.39
CA GLN A 457 58.78 -6.02 -41.94
C GLN A 457 57.54 -5.44 -42.60
N HIS A 458 56.75 -6.30 -43.24
CA HIS A 458 55.48 -5.94 -43.86
C HIS A 458 54.38 -6.82 -43.27
N ALA A 459 53.18 -6.26 -43.11
CA ALA A 459 52.01 -6.93 -42.57
C ALA A 459 50.84 -6.94 -43.55
N SER A 460 49.93 -7.89 -43.40
CA SER A 460 48.69 -7.96 -44.16
C SER A 460 47.59 -8.65 -43.37
N THR A 461 46.35 -8.39 -43.74
CA THR A 461 45.14 -9.08 -43.26
C THR A 461 44.80 -10.30 -44.12
N THR A 462 45.53 -10.51 -45.22
CA THR A 462 45.36 -11.63 -46.15
C THR A 462 46.53 -12.61 -46.03
N SER A 463 46.24 -13.89 -45.75
CA SER A 463 47.25 -14.95 -45.71
C SER A 463 47.88 -15.18 -47.08
N GLY A 464 49.17 -15.50 -47.12
CA GLY A 464 49.91 -15.79 -48.35
C GLY A 464 50.21 -14.54 -49.19
N PHE A 465 50.15 -13.36 -48.58
CA PHE A 465 50.51 -12.11 -49.26
C PHE A 465 51.98 -12.11 -49.69
N ALA A 466 52.31 -11.39 -50.76
CA ALA A 466 53.70 -11.16 -51.12
C ALA A 466 54.27 -10.02 -50.26
N TRP A 467 55.52 -10.14 -49.82
CA TRP A 467 56.18 -9.08 -49.03
C TRP A 467 56.01 -7.69 -49.67
N SER A 468 56.16 -7.59 -50.99
CA SER A 468 56.04 -6.30 -51.71
C SER A 468 54.63 -5.69 -51.74
N THR A 469 53.59 -6.43 -51.37
CA THR A 469 52.20 -5.96 -51.35
C THR A 469 51.68 -5.71 -49.93
N GLY A 470 52.43 -6.10 -48.89
CA GLY A 470 52.06 -5.85 -47.51
C GLY A 470 52.29 -4.39 -47.11
N ILE A 471 51.59 -3.96 -46.08
CA ILE A 471 51.75 -2.66 -45.44
C ILE A 471 53.07 -2.66 -44.66
N THR A 472 53.94 -1.70 -44.97
CA THR A 472 55.25 -1.57 -44.32
C THR A 472 55.08 -1.18 -42.86
N ALA A 473 55.67 -1.94 -41.94
CA ALA A 473 55.74 -1.56 -40.53
C ALA A 473 56.70 -0.36 -40.35
N THR A 474 56.32 0.60 -39.52
CA THR A 474 57.09 1.83 -39.30
C THR A 474 57.40 2.03 -37.82
N THR A 475 58.37 2.89 -37.50
CA THR A 475 58.61 3.29 -36.10
C THR A 475 57.53 4.24 -35.59
N THR A 476 57.14 5.23 -36.41
CA THR A 476 56.07 6.22 -36.17
C THR A 476 55.78 6.99 -37.48
N PRO A 477 54.53 7.36 -37.80
CA PRO A 477 53.30 6.98 -37.10
C PRO A 477 52.95 5.51 -37.36
N ALA A 478 52.25 4.90 -36.40
CA ALA A 478 51.73 3.55 -36.59
C ALA A 478 50.83 3.48 -37.84
N GLN A 479 50.81 2.32 -38.48
CA GLN A 479 49.98 2.08 -39.66
C GLN A 479 48.76 1.29 -39.23
N GLU A 480 47.58 1.81 -39.54
CA GLU A 480 46.32 1.11 -39.34
C GLU A 480 46.22 -0.09 -40.27
N LEU A 481 45.72 -1.19 -39.74
CA LEU A 481 45.33 -2.39 -40.46
C LEU A 481 43.84 -2.62 -40.23
N GLU A 482 43.11 -2.57 -41.33
CA GLU A 482 41.69 -2.95 -41.46
C GLU A 482 41.53 -4.48 -41.28
N ILE A 483 41.76 -4.97 -40.06
CA ILE A 483 41.65 -6.40 -39.73
C ILE A 483 40.19 -6.82 -39.57
N ASP A 484 39.27 -5.86 -39.45
CA ASP A 484 37.84 -6.04 -39.37
C ASP A 484 37.46 -7.13 -38.36
N CYS A 485 38.11 -7.12 -37.20
CA CYS A 485 37.78 -8.09 -36.16
C CYS A 485 36.40 -7.74 -35.60
N LYS A 486 35.42 -8.56 -35.96
CA LYS A 486 34.03 -8.35 -35.54
C LYS A 486 33.91 -8.18 -34.04
N LYS A 487 32.89 -7.43 -33.62
CA LYS A 487 32.46 -7.40 -32.22
C LYS A 487 32.12 -8.82 -31.79
N THR A 488 32.55 -9.19 -30.59
CA THR A 488 32.13 -10.46 -30.00
C THR A 488 30.65 -10.44 -29.63
N THR A 489 29.93 -11.49 -30.03
CA THR A 489 28.49 -11.66 -29.73
C THR A 489 28.19 -12.82 -28.77
N ALA A 490 29.15 -13.70 -28.52
CA ALA A 490 29.01 -14.86 -27.63
C ALA A 490 29.88 -14.69 -26.38
N THR A 491 29.33 -15.02 -25.21
CA THR A 491 30.02 -14.85 -23.92
C THR A 491 31.13 -15.87 -23.66
N ASN A 492 31.13 -16.98 -24.41
CA ASN A 492 32.07 -18.10 -24.23
C ASN A 492 33.10 -18.21 -25.36
N THR A 493 32.95 -17.45 -26.44
CA THR A 493 33.82 -17.53 -27.63
C THR A 493 33.95 -16.13 -28.21
N ALA A 494 35.13 -15.52 -28.04
CA ALA A 494 35.36 -14.20 -28.58
C ALA A 494 35.86 -14.23 -30.02
N ALA A 495 35.50 -13.20 -30.79
CA ALA A 495 35.91 -13.02 -32.16
C ALA A 495 37.43 -12.81 -32.24
N THR A 496 38.05 -13.37 -33.27
CA THR A 496 39.49 -13.29 -33.50
C THR A 496 39.79 -12.95 -34.94
N SER A 497 40.81 -12.14 -35.18
CA SER A 497 41.37 -11.87 -36.51
C SER A 497 42.88 -11.99 -36.47
N SER A 498 43.45 -12.39 -37.60
CA SER A 498 44.89 -12.63 -37.74
C SER A 498 45.54 -11.55 -38.59
N THR A 499 46.73 -11.13 -38.17
CA THR A 499 47.65 -10.33 -38.97
C THR A 499 48.82 -11.22 -39.37
N TYR A 500 49.11 -11.23 -40.65
CA TYR A 500 50.19 -12.01 -41.26
C TYR A 500 51.40 -11.11 -41.51
N TRP A 501 52.59 -11.63 -41.28
CA TRP A 501 53.83 -10.87 -41.28
C TRP A 501 54.89 -11.55 -42.13
N LEU A 502 55.64 -10.75 -42.88
CA LEU A 502 56.81 -11.16 -43.62
C LEU A 502 57.96 -10.19 -43.38
N ILE A 503 59.19 -10.71 -43.34
CA ILE A 503 60.39 -9.89 -43.32
C ILE A 503 61.28 -10.21 -44.52
N LYS A 504 61.91 -9.20 -45.11
CA LYS A 504 62.94 -9.38 -46.13
C LYS A 504 64.32 -9.07 -45.57
N ILE A 505 65.27 -9.99 -45.72
CA ILE A 505 66.63 -9.79 -45.22
C ILE A 505 67.45 -9.03 -46.27
N PRO A 506 68.08 -7.88 -45.93
CA PRO A 506 68.95 -7.17 -46.86
C PRO A 506 70.08 -8.06 -47.38
N GLY A 507 70.44 -7.92 -48.66
CA GLY A 507 71.48 -8.75 -49.30
C GLY A 507 72.88 -8.59 -48.71
N THR A 508 73.11 -7.50 -47.96
CA THR A 508 74.38 -7.19 -47.28
C THR A 508 74.32 -7.39 -45.76
N GLN A 509 73.26 -8.00 -45.23
CA GLN A 509 73.10 -8.18 -43.79
C GLN A 509 74.15 -9.15 -43.23
N ALA A 510 74.71 -8.85 -42.06
CA ALA A 510 75.59 -9.78 -41.36
C ALA A 510 74.77 -10.97 -40.81
N ALA A 511 75.32 -12.19 -40.88
CA ALA A 511 74.69 -13.36 -40.28
C ALA A 511 74.60 -13.21 -38.75
N GLY A 512 73.47 -13.57 -38.16
CA GLY A 512 73.23 -13.49 -36.73
C GLY A 512 71.77 -13.68 -36.37
N THR A 513 71.48 -13.77 -35.08
CA THR A 513 70.12 -13.73 -34.55
C THR A 513 69.74 -12.28 -34.31
N TYR A 514 68.68 -11.83 -34.97
CA TYR A 514 68.14 -10.48 -34.82
C TYR A 514 66.85 -10.55 -34.01
N SER A 515 66.65 -9.58 -33.12
CA SER A 515 65.40 -9.44 -32.36
C SER A 515 64.97 -7.98 -32.32
N GLY A 516 63.66 -7.74 -32.29
CA GLY A 516 63.05 -6.43 -32.15
C GLY A 516 61.68 -6.55 -31.47
N THR A 517 60.97 -5.44 -31.35
CA THR A 517 59.65 -5.38 -30.74
C THR A 517 58.69 -4.70 -31.69
N ASN A 518 57.54 -5.33 -31.91
CA ASN A 518 56.39 -4.72 -32.57
C ASN A 518 55.36 -4.33 -31.49
N THR A 519 54.69 -3.22 -31.71
CA THR A 519 53.58 -2.72 -30.88
C THR A 519 52.31 -2.83 -31.71
N ILE A 520 51.29 -3.47 -31.13
CA ILE A 520 49.94 -3.60 -31.70
C ILE A 520 49.00 -2.84 -30.77
N THR A 521 48.45 -1.73 -31.26
CA THR A 521 47.47 -0.92 -30.54
C THR A 521 46.09 -1.20 -31.11
N GLY A 522 45.15 -1.62 -30.28
CA GLY A 522 43.77 -1.79 -30.71
C GLY A 522 43.11 -0.42 -30.95
N VAL A 523 42.31 -0.34 -32.00
CA VAL A 523 41.44 0.80 -32.30
C VAL A 523 40.03 0.28 -32.59
N THR A 524 39.02 1.09 -32.31
CA THR A 524 37.64 0.71 -32.65
C THR A 524 37.46 0.81 -34.16
N ASN A 525 37.09 -0.28 -34.82
CA ASN A 525 36.87 -0.27 -36.27
C ASN A 525 35.54 0.39 -36.65
N GLU A 526 35.29 0.59 -37.94
CA GLU A 526 34.06 1.19 -38.41
C GLU A 526 32.85 0.35 -38.03
N THR A 527 31.80 1.03 -37.56
CA THR A 527 30.57 0.37 -37.11
C THR A 527 29.96 -0.53 -38.18
N SER A 528 30.13 -0.23 -39.46
CA SER A 528 29.64 -1.06 -40.57
C SER A 528 30.23 -2.47 -40.65
N THR A 529 31.37 -2.75 -39.99
CA THR A 529 32.05 -4.04 -40.04
C THR A 529 31.96 -4.82 -38.72
N TRP A 530 31.23 -4.30 -37.73
CA TRP A 530 31.11 -4.94 -36.41
C TRP A 530 30.39 -6.29 -36.42
N TYR A 531 29.47 -6.53 -37.36
CA TYR A 531 28.54 -7.67 -37.35
C TYR A 531 28.62 -8.55 -38.60
#